data_AF-K5UUK5-F1
#
_entry.id   AF-K5UUK5-F1
#
_cell.length_a   1.000
_cell.length_b   1.000
_cell.length_c   1.000
_cell.angle_alpha   90.00
_cell.angle_beta   90.00
_cell.angle_gamma   90.00
#
_symmetry.space_group_name_H-M   'P 1'
#
loop_
_entity.id
_entity.type
_entity.pdbx_description
1 polymer ?
#
loop_
_entity_poly.entity_id
_entity_poly.type
_entity_poly.pdbx_seq_one_letter_code
_entity_poly.pdbx_strand_id
1 'polypeptide(L)'
;MVIDKAHCVSHWGTNFCKQYGTLGSVCAFLPRDTPIVAVTATLTACVRRDLHSKLDFLKSIGRFHNAGNDRPNMSLVVRSMEHLQNSFADLDFVIPENISSIDEIPKTYIYADNIKTGGKIVKHLKKLMSKRGITNQGCNVSDVDVIVQWKLPKSLSQFVQRAGRAARQPGHKGLAVLLVERAAYSKNIEILGPAATAATEAAQKCKSRRT
;
A
#
# COMPACT_ATOMS: atom_id res chain seq x y z
N MET A 1 -0.04 2.55 -28.23
CA MET A 1 -0.22 1.38 -27.33
C MET A 1 -0.09 1.82 -25.88
N VAL A 2 -0.94 1.31 -25.00
CA VAL A 2 -0.84 1.55 -23.55
C VAL A 2 -0.56 0.23 -22.84
N ILE A 3 0.46 0.21 -21.98
CA ILE A 3 0.83 -0.95 -21.15
C ILE A 3 0.58 -0.57 -19.70
N ASP A 4 -0.50 -1.08 -19.10
CA ASP A 4 -0.71 -1.00 -17.64
C ASP A 4 0.11 -2.05 -16.90
N LYS A 5 0.41 -1.81 -15.63
CA LYS A 5 1.24 -2.66 -14.77
C LYS A 5 2.58 -2.96 -15.43
N ALA A 6 3.19 -1.99 -16.10
CA ALA A 6 4.36 -2.21 -16.93
C ALA A 6 5.56 -2.82 -16.16
N HIS A 7 5.62 -2.71 -14.82
CA HIS A 7 6.59 -3.47 -14.03
C HIS A 7 6.57 -4.98 -14.32
N CYS A 8 5.45 -5.52 -14.81
CA CYS A 8 5.25 -6.85 -15.39
C CYS A 8 6.28 -7.28 -16.47
N VAL A 9 7.01 -6.33 -17.05
CA VAL A 9 8.09 -6.59 -18.00
C VAL A 9 9.37 -7.07 -17.31
N SER A 10 9.54 -6.77 -16.01
CA SER A 10 10.73 -7.10 -15.22
C SER A 10 10.44 -8.28 -14.30
N HIS A 11 11.20 -9.39 -14.39
CA HIS A 11 10.95 -10.57 -13.58
C HIS A 11 11.07 -10.27 -12.08
N TRP A 12 9.95 -10.18 -11.38
CA TRP A 12 9.89 -10.17 -9.92
C TRP A 12 9.27 -11.48 -9.43
N GLY A 13 10.12 -12.50 -9.30
CA GLY A 13 9.75 -13.79 -8.72
C GLY A 13 9.13 -14.79 -9.71
N THR A 14 8.84 -15.99 -9.20
CA THR A 14 8.48 -17.19 -9.98
C THR A 14 7.05 -17.20 -10.52
N ASN A 15 6.16 -16.33 -10.01
CA ASN A 15 4.73 -16.29 -10.35
C ASN A 15 4.35 -15.13 -11.29
N PHE A 16 5.31 -14.63 -12.06
CA PHE A 16 5.13 -13.42 -12.85
C PHE A 16 4.65 -13.70 -14.28
N CYS A 17 3.83 -12.81 -14.84
CA CYS A 17 3.27 -12.98 -16.19
C CYS A 17 4.38 -12.84 -17.25
N LYS A 18 5.02 -13.97 -17.58
CA LYS A 18 6.16 -14.05 -18.53
C LYS A 18 5.87 -13.42 -19.90
N GLN A 19 4.59 -13.36 -20.29
CA GLN A 19 4.14 -12.76 -21.55
C GLN A 19 4.48 -11.27 -21.66
N TYR A 20 4.55 -10.52 -20.56
CA TYR A 20 4.96 -9.11 -20.64
C TYR A 20 6.41 -8.94 -21.12
N GLY A 21 7.27 -9.92 -20.87
CA GLY A 21 8.65 -9.92 -21.35
C GLY A 21 8.75 -9.97 -22.88
N THR A 22 7.70 -10.39 -23.58
CA THR A 22 7.68 -10.48 -25.05
C THR A 22 7.03 -9.26 -25.71
N LEU A 23 6.54 -8.27 -24.96
CA LEU A 23 5.87 -7.10 -25.54
C LEU A 23 6.75 -6.28 -26.49
N GLY A 24 8.08 -6.39 -26.39
CA GLY A 24 9.00 -5.78 -27.36
C GLY A 24 8.77 -6.25 -28.79
N SER A 25 8.42 -7.51 -29.01
CA SER A 25 8.11 -8.01 -30.36
C SER A 25 6.84 -7.37 -30.91
N VAL A 26 5.81 -7.22 -30.07
CA VAL A 26 4.57 -6.51 -30.42
C VAL A 26 4.89 -5.07 -30.82
N CYS A 27 5.75 -4.39 -30.06
CA CYS A 27 6.19 -3.02 -30.37
C CYS A 27 6.85 -2.92 -31.75
N ALA A 28 7.62 -3.94 -32.16
CA ALA A 28 8.30 -3.98 -33.45
C ALA A 28 7.35 -4.14 -34.65
N PHE A 29 6.14 -4.68 -34.45
CA PHE A 29 5.11 -4.79 -35.49
C PHE A 29 4.23 -3.54 -35.61
N LEU A 30 4.34 -2.59 -34.68
CA LEU A 30 3.58 -1.35 -34.76
C LEU A 30 4.23 -0.38 -35.76
N PRO A 31 3.44 0.50 -36.42
CA PRO A 31 3.98 1.60 -37.20
C PRO A 31 4.98 2.43 -36.38
N ARG A 32 6.06 2.91 -37.01
CA ARG A 32 7.17 3.61 -36.34
C ARG A 32 6.74 4.80 -35.48
N ASP A 33 5.68 5.51 -35.88
CA ASP A 33 5.18 6.70 -35.19
C ASP A 33 4.14 6.39 -34.11
N THR A 34 3.93 5.11 -33.77
CA THR A 34 2.94 4.72 -32.74
C THR A 34 3.43 5.12 -31.35
N PRO A 35 2.73 6.02 -30.63
CA PRO A 35 3.11 6.36 -29.26
C PRO A 35 2.89 5.16 -28.34
N ILE A 36 3.88 4.87 -27.49
CA ILE A 36 3.81 3.81 -26.49
C ILE A 36 3.89 4.45 -25.10
N VAL A 37 2.92 4.14 -24.26
CA VAL A 37 2.86 4.62 -22.87
C VAL A 37 2.88 3.42 -21.94
N ALA A 38 3.88 3.35 -21.08
CA ALA A 38 4.00 2.34 -20.04
C ALA A 38 3.70 2.97 -18.67
N VAL A 39 2.65 2.51 -18.00
CA VAL A 39 2.24 3.02 -16.69
C VAL A 39 2.38 1.94 -15.63
N THR A 40 2.88 2.33 -14.45
CA THR A 40 3.01 1.44 -13.30
C THR A 40 2.98 2.24 -12.00
N ALA A 41 2.43 1.64 -10.94
CA ALA A 41 2.41 2.23 -9.61
C ALA A 41 3.78 2.12 -8.90
N THR A 42 4.55 1.07 -9.22
CA THR A 42 5.87 0.82 -8.64
C THR A 42 6.91 0.75 -9.75
N LEU A 43 8.00 1.49 -9.59
CA LEU A 43 9.06 1.56 -10.59
C LEU A 43 10.44 1.68 -9.93
N THR A 44 11.03 0.54 -9.58
CA THR A 44 12.42 0.52 -9.12
C THR A 44 13.37 0.82 -10.28
N ALA A 45 14.62 1.22 -9.98
CA ALA A 45 15.61 1.49 -11.02
C ALA A 45 15.87 0.26 -11.92
N CYS A 46 15.78 -0.95 -11.37
CA CYS A 46 15.90 -2.19 -12.13
C CYS A 46 14.74 -2.35 -13.12
N VAL A 47 13.50 -2.20 -12.63
CA VAL A 47 12.29 -2.27 -13.48
C VAL A 47 12.31 -1.21 -14.57
N ARG A 48 12.76 0.01 -14.25
CA ARG A 48 12.92 1.08 -15.25
C ARG A 48 13.89 0.68 -16.35
N ARG A 49 15.07 0.13 -16.00
CA ARG A 49 16.05 -0.35 -16.99
C ARG A 49 15.46 -1.47 -17.86
N ASP A 50 14.75 -2.41 -17.25
CA ASP A 50 14.09 -3.51 -17.98
C ASP A 50 13.00 -3.01 -18.93
N LEU A 51 12.23 -1.99 -18.53
CA LEU A 51 11.26 -1.35 -19.42
C LEU A 51 11.94 -0.70 -20.62
N HIS A 52 13.03 0.04 -20.39
CA HIS A 52 13.77 0.67 -21.47
C HIS A 52 14.34 -0.35 -22.46
N SER A 53 14.96 -1.43 -21.96
CA SER A 53 15.61 -2.42 -22.83
C SER A 53 14.62 -3.35 -23.53
N LYS A 54 13.56 -3.81 -22.85
CA LYS A 54 12.64 -4.83 -23.40
C LYS A 54 11.51 -4.25 -24.23
N LEU A 55 11.13 -2.98 -24.03
CA LEU A 55 10.12 -2.30 -24.84
C LEU A 55 10.72 -1.40 -25.93
N ASP A 56 12.04 -1.46 -26.12
CA ASP A 56 12.79 -0.69 -27.12
C ASP A 56 12.58 0.85 -26.99
N PHE A 57 12.31 1.35 -25.78
CA PHE A 57 12.17 2.79 -25.51
C PHE A 57 13.49 3.57 -25.63
N LEU A 58 14.60 2.89 -25.90
CA LEU A 58 15.90 3.53 -26.11
C LEU A 58 15.99 4.26 -27.46
N LYS A 59 15.11 3.95 -28.42
CA LYS A 59 15.10 4.57 -29.76
C LYS A 59 14.23 5.81 -29.87
N SER A 60 13.34 6.06 -28.91
CA SER A 60 12.46 7.23 -28.89
C SER A 60 12.92 8.22 -27.81
N ILE A 61 12.67 9.52 -28.02
CA ILE A 61 12.89 10.56 -27.02
C ILE A 61 11.86 10.37 -25.90
N GLY A 62 12.10 9.38 -25.04
CA GLY A 62 11.15 8.95 -24.02
C GLY A 62 11.04 9.97 -22.89
N ARG A 63 9.83 10.46 -22.64
CA ARG A 63 9.55 11.29 -21.46
C ARG A 63 9.33 10.39 -20.25
N PHE A 64 10.10 10.63 -19.20
CA PHE A 64 9.92 9.97 -17.91
C PHE A 64 9.17 10.89 -16.96
N HIS A 65 8.03 10.43 -16.44
CA HIS A 65 7.25 11.17 -15.44
C HIS A 65 7.09 10.32 -14.18
N ASN A 66 7.53 10.86 -13.05
CA ASN A 66 7.29 10.29 -11.73
C ASN A 66 6.41 11.26 -10.95
N ALA A 67 5.14 10.89 -10.76
CA ALA A 67 4.19 11.69 -10.00
C ALA A 67 4.49 11.71 -8.49
N GLY A 68 5.39 10.83 -8.01
CA GLY A 68 5.64 10.63 -6.59
C GLY A 68 4.56 9.78 -5.92
N ASN A 69 4.69 9.62 -4.60
CA ASN A 69 3.75 8.90 -3.75
C ASN A 69 3.21 9.77 -2.61
N ASP A 70 3.53 11.06 -2.62
CA ASP A 70 3.08 11.99 -1.60
C ASP A 70 1.56 12.19 -1.67
N ARG A 71 0.94 12.23 -0.50
CA ARG A 71 -0.49 12.36 -0.31
C ARG A 71 -0.70 13.31 0.86
N PRO A 72 -0.63 14.63 0.65
CA PRO A 72 -0.71 15.62 1.74
C PRO A 72 -2.06 15.60 2.47
N ASN A 73 -3.09 14.99 1.87
CA ASN A 73 -4.39 14.78 2.50
C ASN A 73 -4.48 13.49 3.33
N MET A 74 -3.41 12.71 3.43
CA MET A 74 -3.35 11.46 4.21
C MET A 74 -2.45 11.63 5.44
N SER A 75 -3.00 11.35 6.62
CA SER A 75 -2.22 11.21 7.84
C SER A 75 -1.83 9.74 8.05
N LEU A 76 -0.54 9.47 8.31
CA LEU A 76 -0.06 8.13 8.63
C LEU A 76 0.28 8.07 10.13
N VAL A 77 -0.30 7.12 10.85
CA VAL A 77 -0.11 6.96 12.30
C VAL A 77 0.29 5.53 12.60
N VAL A 78 1.28 5.35 13.46
CA VAL A 78 1.64 4.05 14.03
C VAL A 78 1.17 4.04 15.48
N ARG A 79 0.40 3.02 15.87
CA ARG A 79 -0.11 2.83 17.23
C ARG A 79 0.33 1.49 17.78
N SER A 80 0.84 1.47 19.01
CA SER A 80 1.01 0.25 19.78
C SER A 80 -0.35 -0.38 20.07
N MET A 81 -0.43 -1.71 19.98
CA MET A 81 -1.55 -2.46 20.55
C MET A 81 -1.39 -2.47 22.07
N GLU A 82 -2.41 -1.98 22.77
CA GLU A 82 -2.46 -1.92 24.24
C GLU A 82 -3.23 -3.09 24.84
N HIS A 83 -4.00 -3.83 24.03
CA HIS A 83 -4.84 -4.92 24.48
C HIS A 83 -4.35 -6.27 23.97
N LEU A 84 -4.86 -7.36 24.57
CA LEU A 84 -4.60 -8.70 24.08
C LEU A 84 -5.09 -8.83 22.63
N GLN A 85 -4.25 -9.37 21.75
CA GLN A 85 -4.55 -9.42 20.31
C GLN A 85 -5.82 -10.20 19.95
N ASN A 86 -6.23 -11.16 20.78
CA ASN A 86 -7.45 -11.93 20.60
C ASN A 86 -8.72 -11.18 21.04
N SER A 87 -8.58 -10.08 21.77
CA SER A 87 -9.69 -9.22 22.20
C SER A 87 -10.16 -8.26 21.10
N PHE A 88 -9.27 -7.87 20.18
CA PHE A 88 -9.51 -6.86 19.14
C PHE A 88 -9.94 -5.48 19.67
N ALA A 89 -9.81 -5.21 20.97
CA ALA A 89 -10.24 -3.95 21.59
C ALA A 89 -9.50 -2.71 21.04
N ASP A 90 -8.29 -2.87 20.53
CA ASP A 90 -7.56 -1.79 19.85
C ASP A 90 -8.23 -1.32 18.53
N LEU A 91 -9.27 -2.03 18.05
CA LEU A 91 -10.11 -1.61 16.91
C LEU A 91 -11.38 -0.87 17.34
N ASP A 92 -11.66 -0.74 18.64
CA ASP A 92 -12.92 -0.18 19.13
C ASP A 92 -13.11 1.28 18.71
N PHE A 93 -12.02 2.01 18.43
CA PHE A 93 -12.04 3.39 17.93
C PHE A 93 -12.64 3.54 16.53
N VAL A 94 -12.72 2.46 15.74
CA VAL A 94 -13.30 2.49 14.39
C VAL A 94 -14.78 2.84 14.45
N ILE A 95 -15.43 2.50 15.55
CA ILE A 95 -16.81 2.85 15.83
C ILE A 95 -16.74 3.91 16.93
N PRO A 96 -17.34 5.10 16.81
CA PRO A 96 -17.40 6.04 17.92
C PRO A 96 -18.40 5.57 19.00
N GLU A 97 -18.24 6.04 20.25
CA GLU A 97 -19.12 5.64 21.37
C GLU A 97 -20.48 6.33 21.35
N ASN A 98 -20.51 7.62 20.97
CA ASN A 98 -21.69 8.46 20.98
C ASN A 98 -22.03 8.87 19.53
N ILE A 99 -22.75 8.02 18.80
CA ILE A 99 -23.23 8.36 17.46
C ILE A 99 -24.74 8.51 17.45
N SER A 100 -25.25 9.50 16.71
CA SER A 100 -26.70 9.69 16.51
C SER A 100 -27.19 9.05 15.20
N SER A 101 -26.29 8.93 14.21
CA SER A 101 -26.53 8.27 12.91
C SER A 101 -25.39 7.30 12.55
N ILE A 102 -25.71 6.29 11.72
CA ILE A 102 -24.72 5.35 11.16
C ILE A 102 -23.70 6.05 10.23
N ASP A 103 -24.11 7.17 9.61
CA ASP A 103 -23.27 7.96 8.71
C ASP A 103 -22.12 8.67 9.44
N GLU A 104 -22.18 8.76 10.78
CA GLU A 104 -21.09 9.30 11.61
C GLU A 104 -19.94 8.31 11.79
N ILE A 105 -20.16 7.02 11.50
CA ILE A 105 -19.09 6.02 11.55
C ILE A 105 -18.17 6.24 10.34
N PRO A 106 -16.88 6.53 10.56
CA PRO A 106 -15.95 6.72 9.45
C PRO A 106 -15.89 5.46 8.58
N LYS A 107 -15.98 5.64 7.26
CA LYS A 107 -15.91 4.54 6.32
C LYS A 107 -14.51 3.94 6.39
N THR A 108 -14.41 2.73 6.93
CA THR A 108 -13.12 2.16 7.34
C THR A 108 -12.83 0.83 6.64
N TYR A 109 -11.62 0.70 6.07
CA TYR A 109 -11.09 -0.59 5.65
C TYR A 109 -10.10 -1.14 6.67
N ILE A 110 -10.33 -2.37 7.12
CA ILE A 110 -9.44 -3.07 8.04
C ILE A 110 -8.74 -4.21 7.30
N TYR A 111 -7.42 -4.13 7.20
CA TYR A 111 -6.59 -5.17 6.60
C TYR A 111 -6.10 -6.14 7.67
N ALA A 112 -6.36 -7.43 7.45
CA ALA A 112 -5.87 -8.53 8.27
C ALA A 112 -5.07 -9.53 7.41
N ASP A 113 -4.15 -10.27 8.04
CA ASP A 113 -3.25 -11.16 7.32
C ASP A 113 -3.91 -12.41 6.75
N ASN A 114 -5.05 -12.82 7.31
CA ASN A 114 -5.77 -14.01 6.87
C ASN A 114 -7.28 -13.91 7.13
N ILE A 115 -8.03 -14.74 6.41
CA ILE A 115 -9.50 -14.79 6.43
C ILE A 115 -10.03 -15.10 7.83
N LYS A 116 -9.38 -16.00 8.57
CA LYS A 116 -9.80 -16.39 9.93
C LYS A 116 -9.72 -15.21 10.90
N THR A 117 -8.64 -14.44 10.86
CA THR A 117 -8.49 -13.21 11.66
C THR A 117 -9.51 -12.16 11.25
N GLY A 118 -9.71 -11.96 9.94
CA GLY A 118 -10.75 -11.06 9.42
C GLY A 118 -12.14 -11.41 9.95
N GLY A 119 -12.52 -12.69 9.93
CA GLY A 119 -13.80 -13.15 10.49
C GLY A 119 -13.96 -12.87 11.98
N LYS A 120 -12.88 -13.00 12.77
CA LYS A 120 -12.90 -12.66 14.19
C LYS A 120 -13.06 -11.15 14.44
N ILE A 121 -12.36 -10.32 13.66
CA ILE A 121 -12.51 -8.85 13.69
C ILE A 121 -13.96 -8.46 13.39
N VAL A 122 -14.55 -9.03 12.34
CA VAL A 122 -15.96 -8.76 11.99
C VAL A 122 -16.89 -9.16 13.14
N LYS A 123 -16.70 -10.33 13.76
CA LYS A 123 -17.50 -10.77 14.91
C LYS A 123 -17.38 -9.80 16.08
N HIS A 124 -16.17 -9.32 16.37
CA HIS A 124 -15.91 -8.33 17.42
C HIS A 124 -16.63 -7.01 17.15
N LEU A 125 -16.44 -6.42 15.97
CA LEU A 125 -17.05 -5.14 15.61
C LEU A 125 -18.59 -5.22 15.55
N LYS A 126 -19.17 -6.34 15.08
CA LYS A 126 -20.62 -6.57 15.15
C LYS A 126 -21.14 -6.58 16.59
N LYS A 127 -20.43 -7.26 17.50
CA LYS A 127 -20.77 -7.26 18.93
C LYS A 127 -20.68 -5.84 19.51
N LEU A 128 -19.66 -5.07 19.13
CA LEU A 128 -19.48 -3.69 19.55
C LEU A 128 -20.62 -2.79 19.06
N MET A 129 -21.01 -2.91 17.77
CA MET A 129 -22.18 -2.20 17.21
C MET A 129 -23.46 -2.50 17.99
N SER A 130 -23.74 -3.78 18.24
CA SER A 130 -24.93 -4.17 19.01
C SER A 130 -24.91 -3.63 20.43
N LYS A 131 -23.75 -3.64 21.10
CA LYS A 131 -23.59 -3.06 22.44
C LYS A 131 -23.87 -1.55 22.46
N ARG A 132 -23.64 -0.86 21.34
CA ARG A 132 -23.88 0.57 21.17
C ARG A 132 -25.24 0.89 20.54
N GLY A 133 -26.13 -0.10 20.41
CA GLY A 133 -27.48 0.11 19.87
C GLY A 133 -27.54 0.35 18.35
N ILE A 134 -26.46 0.07 17.62
CA ILE A 134 -26.37 0.31 16.18
C ILE A 134 -26.90 -0.92 15.43
N THR A 135 -27.88 -0.71 14.57
CA THR A 135 -28.47 -1.78 13.73
C THR A 135 -27.77 -1.84 12.37
N ASN A 136 -27.69 -3.04 11.79
CA ASN A 136 -27.00 -3.25 10.52
C ASN A 136 -27.88 -2.78 9.36
N GLN A 137 -27.76 -1.51 9.00
CA GLN A 137 -28.33 -0.95 7.78
C GLN A 137 -27.24 -0.85 6.71
N GLY A 138 -27.60 -1.06 5.45
CA GLY A 138 -26.63 -1.03 4.36
C GLY A 138 -25.92 0.32 4.28
N CYS A 139 -24.59 0.31 4.19
CA CYS A 139 -23.79 1.54 4.06
C CYS A 139 -23.45 1.82 2.61
N ASN A 140 -23.62 3.06 2.17
CA ASN A 140 -23.15 3.53 0.85
C ASN A 140 -21.65 3.89 0.91
N VAL A 141 -20.83 3.18 0.14
CA VAL A 141 -19.36 3.35 0.12
C VAL A 141 -18.93 4.16 -1.10
N SER A 142 -18.90 5.49 -0.96
CA SER A 142 -18.46 6.43 -2.00
C SER A 142 -17.00 6.89 -1.89
N ASP A 143 -16.43 6.86 -0.68
CA ASP A 143 -15.00 7.05 -0.38
C ASP A 143 -14.66 6.38 0.96
N VAL A 144 -13.38 6.16 1.25
CA VAL A 144 -12.90 5.56 2.51
C VAL A 144 -12.16 6.62 3.31
N ASP A 145 -12.56 6.82 4.56
CA ASP A 145 -11.98 7.82 5.45
C ASP A 145 -10.77 7.26 6.20
N VAL A 146 -10.85 5.99 6.61
CA VAL A 146 -9.86 5.37 7.48
C VAL A 146 -9.36 4.04 6.91
N ILE A 147 -8.05 3.86 6.92
CA ILE A 147 -7.39 2.58 6.68
C ILE A 147 -6.80 2.11 8.00
N VAL A 148 -7.11 0.88 8.41
CA VAL A 148 -6.48 0.23 9.55
C VAL A 148 -5.73 -0.99 9.07
N GLN A 149 -4.43 -1.04 9.34
CA GLN A 149 -3.60 -2.20 9.16
C GLN A 149 -3.47 -2.92 10.50
N TRP A 150 -4.10 -4.08 10.64
CA TRP A 150 -3.98 -4.92 11.82
C TRP A 150 -2.68 -5.72 11.74
N LYS A 151 -1.76 -5.47 12.68
CA LYS A 151 -0.40 -6.03 12.74
C LYS A 151 0.50 -5.57 11.60
N LEU A 152 1.80 -5.85 11.76
CA LEU A 152 2.78 -5.50 10.74
C LEU A 152 2.49 -6.23 9.41
N PRO A 153 2.38 -5.50 8.29
CA PRO A 153 2.30 -6.11 6.99
C PRO A 153 3.67 -6.69 6.57
N LYS A 154 3.67 -7.48 5.49
CA LYS A 154 4.91 -8.08 4.95
C LYS A 154 5.95 -7.04 4.51
N SER A 155 5.50 -5.83 4.18
CA SER A 155 6.39 -4.73 3.80
C SER A 155 5.73 -3.36 4.01
N LEU A 156 6.56 -2.33 4.18
CA LEU A 156 6.10 -0.93 4.25
C LEU A 156 5.36 -0.53 2.97
N SER A 157 5.84 -0.96 1.79
CA SER A 157 5.17 -0.68 0.52
C SER A 157 3.73 -1.21 0.48
N GLN A 158 3.48 -2.38 1.08
CA GLN A 158 2.13 -2.91 1.20
C GLN A 158 1.25 -2.02 2.08
N PHE A 159 1.78 -1.50 3.19
CA PHE A 159 1.07 -0.53 4.03
C PHE A 159 0.74 0.76 3.27
N VAL A 160 1.74 1.36 2.61
CA VAL A 160 1.58 2.62 1.86
C VAL A 160 0.55 2.46 0.73
N GLN A 161 0.56 1.33 0.01
CA GLN A 161 -0.45 1.04 -1.01
C GLN A 161 -1.87 0.89 -0.43
N ARG A 162 -1.99 0.33 0.77
CA ARG A 162 -3.28 0.23 1.49
C ARG A 162 -3.74 1.61 1.96
N ALA A 163 -2.85 2.40 2.54
CA ALA A 163 -3.12 3.77 2.99
C ALA A 163 -3.65 4.66 1.84
N GLY A 164 -3.07 4.55 0.64
CA GLY A 164 -3.50 5.29 -0.55
C GLY A 164 -4.89 4.92 -1.12
N ARG A 165 -5.66 4.07 -0.42
CA ARG A 165 -7.06 3.77 -0.77
C ARG A 165 -8.05 4.70 -0.08
N ALA A 166 -7.63 5.43 0.95
CA ALA A 166 -8.46 6.44 1.59
C ALA A 166 -8.33 7.81 0.91
N ALA A 167 -9.34 8.65 1.15
CA ALA A 167 -9.43 10.05 0.75
C ALA A 167 -9.08 10.28 -0.72
N ARG A 168 -9.80 9.61 -1.62
CA ARG A 168 -9.60 9.78 -3.07
C ARG A 168 -10.39 10.94 -3.63
N GLN A 169 -11.48 11.34 -2.98
CA GLN A 169 -12.25 12.50 -3.38
C GLN A 169 -11.50 13.81 -3.08
N PRO A 170 -11.61 14.83 -3.94
CA PRO A 170 -11.07 16.16 -3.66
C PRO A 170 -11.59 16.72 -2.33
N GLY A 171 -10.72 17.42 -1.59
CA GLY A 171 -11.07 18.04 -0.31
C GLY A 171 -11.24 17.09 0.87
N HIS A 172 -11.21 15.77 0.67
CA HIS A 172 -11.30 14.79 1.76
C HIS A 172 -9.92 14.53 2.38
N LYS A 173 -9.92 14.33 3.70
CA LYS A 173 -8.75 13.92 4.48
C LYS A 173 -8.90 12.46 4.89
N GLY A 174 -7.81 11.72 4.87
CA GLY A 174 -7.80 10.32 5.26
C GLY A 174 -6.80 10.03 6.36
N LEU A 175 -7.07 8.97 7.11
CA LEU A 175 -6.21 8.48 8.19
C LEU A 175 -5.82 7.04 7.91
N ALA A 176 -4.53 6.73 7.93
CA ALA A 176 -4.05 5.36 7.91
C ALA A 176 -3.37 5.03 9.24
N VAL A 177 -3.90 4.04 9.95
CA VAL A 177 -3.42 3.56 11.24
C VAL A 177 -2.75 2.21 11.06
N LEU A 178 -1.48 2.10 11.44
CA LEU A 178 -0.75 0.85 11.58
C LEU A 178 -0.78 0.42 13.05
N LEU A 179 -1.55 -0.61 13.37
CA LEU A 179 -1.58 -1.20 14.71
C LEU A 179 -0.47 -2.24 14.83
N VAL A 180 0.45 -2.02 15.77
CA VAL A 180 1.69 -2.79 15.89
C VAL A 180 1.71 -3.57 17.20
N GLU A 181 2.03 -4.87 17.09
CA GLU A 181 2.16 -5.76 18.24
C GLU A 181 3.35 -5.36 19.12
N ARG A 182 3.24 -5.52 20.44
CA ARG A 182 4.30 -5.15 21.39
C ARG A 182 5.69 -5.68 21.02
N ALA A 183 5.74 -6.93 20.59
CA ALA A 183 6.97 -7.60 20.17
C ALA A 183 7.73 -6.89 19.04
N ALA A 184 7.05 -6.11 18.18
CA ALA A 184 7.68 -5.46 17.05
C ALA A 184 8.56 -4.25 17.42
N TYR A 185 8.35 -3.66 18.60
CA TYR A 185 9.15 -2.53 19.11
C TYR A 185 9.84 -2.85 20.46
N SER A 186 9.79 -4.10 20.91
CA SER A 186 10.54 -4.56 22.09
C SER A 186 12.03 -4.75 21.85
N LYS A 187 12.53 -4.51 20.63
CA LYS A 187 13.97 -4.55 20.33
C LYS A 187 14.58 -3.21 20.69
N ASN A 188 15.48 -3.20 21.69
CA ASN A 188 16.29 -2.04 22.01
C ASN A 188 17.06 -1.59 20.77
N ILE A 189 16.80 -0.37 20.33
CA ILE A 189 17.51 0.26 19.20
C ILE A 189 19.02 0.38 19.52
N GLU A 190 19.38 0.47 20.81
CA GLU A 190 20.77 0.49 21.27
C GLU A 190 21.51 -0.85 21.09
N ILE A 191 20.79 -1.98 21.01
CA ILE A 191 21.37 -3.32 20.77
C ILE A 191 21.51 -3.61 19.27
N LEU A 192 20.84 -2.82 18.41
CA LEU A 192 21.11 -2.80 16.98
C LEU A 192 22.43 -2.03 16.73
N GLY A 193 23.54 -2.67 17.08
CA GLY A 193 24.87 -2.26 16.64
C GLY A 193 25.00 -2.22 15.09
N PRO A 194 26.23 -2.21 14.52
CA PRO A 194 26.56 -1.70 13.18
C PRO A 194 25.79 -2.25 11.96
N ALA A 195 24.89 -3.22 12.12
CA ALA A 195 23.97 -3.69 11.09
C ALA A 195 22.97 -2.62 10.58
N ALA A 196 22.53 -1.68 11.40
CA ALA A 196 21.70 -0.54 10.95
C ALA A 196 22.53 0.45 10.10
N THR A 197 23.82 0.61 10.42
CA THR A 197 24.78 1.40 9.66
C THR A 197 25.06 0.76 8.30
N ALA A 198 25.21 -0.57 8.23
CA ALA A 198 25.42 -1.30 6.99
C ALA A 198 24.25 -1.17 5.98
N ALA A 199 23.00 -1.12 6.44
CA ALA A 199 21.84 -0.88 5.57
C ALA A 199 21.81 0.56 5.02
N THR A 200 22.30 1.52 5.81
CA THR A 200 22.43 2.92 5.42
C THR A 200 23.59 3.12 4.43
N GLU A 201 24.71 2.43 4.65
CA GLU A 201 25.87 2.43 3.74
C GLU A 201 25.57 1.73 2.41
N ALA A 202 24.80 0.64 2.40
CA ALA A 202 24.35 -0.01 1.16
C ALA A 202 23.46 0.91 0.31
N ALA A 203 22.62 1.74 0.96
CA ALA A 203 21.82 2.76 0.29
C ALA A 203 22.67 3.92 -0.25
N GLN A 204 23.78 4.29 0.43
CA GLN A 204 24.75 5.30 -0.03
C GLN A 204 25.67 4.78 -1.16
N LYS A 205 26.12 3.52 -1.12
CA LYS A 205 26.90 2.89 -2.20
C LYS A 205 26.10 2.77 -3.51
N CYS A 206 24.77 2.68 -3.41
CA CYS A 206 23.87 2.73 -4.56
C CYS A 206 23.69 4.16 -5.13
N LYS A 207 23.95 5.20 -4.31
CA LYS A 207 24.01 6.60 -4.76
C LYS A 207 25.37 6.98 -5.38
N SER A 208 26.49 6.40 -4.93
CA SER A 208 27.83 6.72 -5.47
C SER A 208 28.16 6.06 -6.81
N ARG A 209 27.37 5.06 -7.25
CA ARG A 209 27.42 4.53 -8.64
C ARG A 209 26.60 5.37 -9.65
N ARG A 210 26.21 6.60 -9.29
CA ARG A 210 25.46 7.54 -10.13
C ARG A 210 26.31 8.68 -10.72
N THR A 211 27.63 8.54 -10.73
CA THR A 211 28.53 9.37 -11.56
C THR A 211 29.16 8.49 -12.61
#